data_AF-Q021X8-F1
#
_entry.id   AF-Q021X8-F1
#
_cell.length_a   1.000
_cell.length_b   1.000
_cell.length_c   1.000
_cell.angle_alpha   90.00
_cell.angle_beta   90.00
_cell.angle_gamma   90.00
#
_symmetry.space_group_name_H-M   'P 1'
#
loop_
_entity.id
_entity.type
_entity.pdbx_description
1 polymer ?
#
loop_
_entity_poly.entity_id
_entity_poly.type
_entity_poly.pdbx_seq_one_letter_code
_entity_poly.pdbx_strand_id
1 'polypeptide(L)'
;MSANFEEVTGNAILGIDTLWGGDVMCASGTGRFIADSWFSDRPLPRAYTVAEAARVRESGGVGAKSPDAAAIDAYLAQVDIPGAIRGVKDAASWYGGLRGEYLAGLALCFEAMWDLAMEILGKGDPVPYERCVIASTGLPPEPSDPVAKRERVAELLGCATGKREELIEAVDAWRKQHRVSMASIKLLGAAVIGYFDDLTARNVVPHLPRELHGVPRANIEFLPILDAWFSGSMNYLGRARKPGGEPEYEATYEINASLDISLPEFMQLVSHEVVPGHVTTFAYLQNLYWRDLAGFEASVLTMNTRAAALFEGIANNAILMAYGVTRIEDLPDKDLQTGLLLALLQDDAKNQSSYLTWGEGTPQTEVARTLWTDYLVSPERADKLSGAWGRHPLLGRMYLPAYRAGTRKVAELRSKYTPEVFLPALYGAKGLVDITTIEKLL
;
A
#
# COMPACT_ATOMS: atom_id res chain seq x y z
N MET A 1 14.71 14.27 -24.75
CA MET A 1 13.60 13.31 -24.68
C MET A 1 13.27 12.90 -23.25
N SER A 2 14.28 12.67 -22.37
CA SER A 2 14.05 12.43 -20.93
C SER A 2 13.22 13.52 -20.25
N ALA A 3 13.50 14.81 -20.52
CA ALA A 3 12.75 15.93 -19.96
C ALA A 3 11.24 15.90 -20.28
N ASN A 4 10.85 15.40 -21.47
CA ASN A 4 9.45 15.26 -21.85
C ASN A 4 8.77 14.09 -21.12
N PHE A 5 9.50 12.98 -20.90
CA PHE A 5 8.95 11.82 -20.18
C PHE A 5 8.72 12.10 -18.69
N GLU A 6 9.70 12.71 -18.02
CA GLU A 6 9.59 13.08 -16.59
C GLU A 6 8.44 14.06 -16.37
N GLU A 7 8.33 15.08 -17.24
CA GLU A 7 7.25 16.06 -17.19
C GLU A 7 5.89 15.41 -17.42
N VAL A 8 5.73 14.60 -18.46
CA VAL A 8 4.46 13.91 -18.77
C VAL A 8 4.06 12.95 -17.65
N THR A 9 4.99 12.15 -17.16
CA THR A 9 4.73 11.17 -16.08
C THR A 9 4.41 11.90 -14.78
N GLY A 10 5.16 12.93 -14.43
CA GLY A 10 4.89 13.77 -13.26
C GLY A 10 3.51 14.43 -13.34
N ASN A 11 3.14 15.00 -14.49
CA ASN A 11 1.83 15.61 -14.70
C ASN A 11 0.69 14.59 -14.61
N ALA A 12 0.89 13.36 -15.10
CA ALA A 12 -0.12 12.31 -14.99
C ALA A 12 -0.34 11.88 -13.53
N ILE A 13 0.76 11.59 -12.80
CA ILE A 13 0.69 11.12 -11.42
C ILE A 13 0.16 12.21 -10.49
N LEU A 14 0.82 13.38 -10.46
CA LEU A 14 0.44 14.44 -9.54
C LEU A 14 -0.82 15.19 -9.97
N GLY A 15 -1.19 15.11 -11.24
CA GLY A 15 -2.48 15.59 -11.73
C GLY A 15 -3.64 14.80 -11.17
N ILE A 16 -3.55 13.46 -11.28
CA ILE A 16 -4.53 12.57 -10.66
C ILE A 16 -4.51 12.70 -9.13
N ASP A 17 -3.35 12.69 -8.50
CA ASP A 17 -3.22 12.87 -7.05
C ASP A 17 -3.91 14.17 -6.57
N THR A 18 -3.57 15.30 -7.19
CA THR A 18 -4.17 16.61 -6.87
C THR A 18 -5.68 16.60 -7.09
N LEU A 19 -6.18 16.01 -8.18
CA LEU A 19 -7.62 15.93 -8.46
C LEU A 19 -8.37 15.21 -7.33
N TRP A 20 -7.75 14.19 -6.75
CA TRP A 20 -8.28 13.45 -5.60
C TRP A 20 -7.96 14.09 -4.23
N GLY A 21 -7.36 15.28 -4.21
CA GLY A 21 -7.03 16.04 -3.00
C GLY A 21 -5.67 15.71 -2.39
N GLY A 22 -4.86 14.88 -3.07
CA GLY A 22 -3.55 14.48 -2.61
C GLY A 22 -2.51 15.60 -2.69
N ASP A 23 -1.64 15.64 -1.69
CA ASP A 23 -0.50 16.51 -1.55
C ASP A 23 0.76 15.69 -1.25
N VAL A 24 1.48 15.31 -2.31
CA VAL A 24 2.74 14.56 -2.21
C VAL A 24 3.82 15.25 -1.34
N MET A 25 3.73 16.56 -1.12
CA MET A 25 4.69 17.29 -0.29
C MET A 25 4.23 17.47 1.16
N CYS A 26 3.00 17.07 1.50
CA CYS A 26 2.50 17.12 2.86
C CYS A 26 3.40 16.30 3.79
N ALA A 27 3.71 16.87 4.96
CA ALA A 27 4.54 16.21 5.96
C ALA A 27 3.81 15.05 6.68
N SER A 28 2.48 15.03 6.59
CA SER A 28 1.60 14.05 7.22
C SER A 28 0.88 13.20 6.17
N GLY A 29 0.61 11.96 6.52
CA GLY A 29 -0.21 11.04 5.74
C GLY A 29 -1.65 11.51 5.55
N THR A 30 -2.10 12.46 6.36
CA THR A 30 -3.41 13.13 6.18
C THR A 30 -3.58 13.80 4.83
N GLY A 31 -2.48 14.28 4.23
CA GLY A 31 -2.50 14.94 2.93
C GLY A 31 -2.07 14.04 1.77
N ARG A 32 -1.44 12.89 2.04
CA ARG A 32 -0.97 11.97 0.98
C ARG A 32 -2.09 11.01 0.60
N PHE A 33 -2.25 10.74 -0.70
CA PHE A 33 -3.38 9.91 -1.14
C PHE A 33 -3.10 8.95 -2.29
N ILE A 34 -2.62 9.43 -3.44
CA ILE A 34 -2.24 8.59 -4.58
C ILE A 34 -0.73 8.60 -4.72
N ALA A 35 -0.10 9.77 -4.75
CA ALA A 35 1.35 9.88 -4.78
C ALA A 35 1.89 9.83 -3.34
N ASP A 36 2.59 8.75 -3.02
CA ASP A 36 3.10 8.52 -1.67
C ASP A 36 4.50 9.13 -1.46
N SER A 37 5.24 9.43 -2.55
CA SER A 37 6.57 10.03 -2.46
C SER A 37 6.92 10.86 -3.70
N TRP A 38 7.85 11.80 -3.52
CA TRP A 38 8.52 12.54 -4.59
C TRP A 38 9.98 12.77 -4.20
N PHE A 39 10.85 11.80 -4.50
CA PHE A 39 12.26 11.84 -4.11
C PHE A 39 13.23 12.02 -5.29
N SER A 40 12.70 12.42 -6.45
CA SER A 40 13.42 12.45 -7.73
C SER A 40 14.43 13.60 -7.88
N ASP A 41 14.38 14.59 -6.98
CA ASP A 41 15.02 15.92 -7.09
C ASP A 41 14.62 16.72 -8.34
N ARG A 42 13.68 16.22 -9.15
CA ARG A 42 13.13 16.97 -10.28
C ARG A 42 12.16 18.04 -9.78
N PRO A 43 12.07 19.17 -10.49
CA PRO A 43 11.03 20.16 -10.22
C PRO A 43 9.65 19.52 -10.23
N LEU A 44 8.78 19.96 -9.32
CA LEU A 44 7.39 19.53 -9.32
C LEU A 44 6.73 19.96 -10.64
N PRO A 45 5.91 19.09 -11.26
CA PRO A 45 5.27 19.33 -12.55
C PRO A 45 4.20 20.42 -12.44
N ARG A 46 3.84 21.00 -13.59
CA ARG A 46 2.79 22.02 -13.69
C ARG A 46 1.48 21.59 -13.01
N ALA A 47 1.10 20.33 -13.13
CA ALA A 47 -0.08 19.76 -12.47
C ALA A 47 -0.12 19.97 -10.95
N TYR A 48 1.04 20.10 -10.30
CA TYR A 48 1.14 20.36 -8.87
C TYR A 48 1.31 21.86 -8.56
N THR A 49 2.02 22.60 -9.41
CA THR A 49 2.49 23.97 -9.11
C THR A 49 1.57 25.10 -9.59
N VAL A 50 0.59 24.83 -10.45
CA VAL A 50 -0.41 25.86 -10.82
C VAL A 50 -1.17 26.33 -9.58
N ALA A 51 -1.55 27.61 -9.55
CA ALA A 51 -2.15 28.23 -8.37
C ALA A 51 -3.46 27.54 -7.94
N GLU A 52 -4.24 27.09 -8.92
CA GLU A 52 -5.52 26.40 -8.73
C GLU A 52 -5.36 25.04 -8.02
N ALA A 53 -4.20 24.39 -8.16
CA ALA A 53 -3.94 23.08 -7.55
C ALA A 53 -4.00 23.13 -6.02
N ALA A 54 -3.53 24.23 -5.41
CA ALA A 54 -3.53 24.38 -3.95
C ALA A 54 -4.94 24.30 -3.37
N ARG A 55 -5.90 24.99 -3.99
CA ARG A 55 -7.30 24.98 -3.53
C ARG A 55 -7.94 23.60 -3.65
N VAL A 56 -7.62 22.84 -4.71
CA VAL A 56 -8.15 21.48 -4.87
C VAL A 56 -7.61 20.56 -3.77
N ARG A 57 -6.32 20.65 -3.43
CA ARG A 57 -5.72 19.89 -2.32
C ARG A 57 -6.33 20.27 -0.97
N GLU A 58 -6.43 21.57 -0.69
CA GLU A 58 -7.03 22.09 0.55
C GLU A 58 -8.49 21.68 0.70
N SER A 59 -9.26 21.59 -0.39
CA SER A 59 -10.66 21.17 -0.36
C SER A 59 -10.84 19.64 -0.32
N GLY A 60 -9.77 18.85 -0.44
CA GLY A 60 -9.83 17.38 -0.51
C GLY A 60 -10.26 16.81 -1.87
N GLY A 61 -10.17 17.62 -2.94
CA GLY A 61 -10.49 17.22 -4.30
C GLY A 61 -11.85 16.55 -4.49
N VAL A 62 -11.93 15.62 -5.43
CA VAL A 62 -13.14 14.79 -5.64
C VAL A 62 -13.40 13.78 -4.50
N GLY A 63 -12.41 13.54 -3.63
CA GLY A 63 -12.55 12.65 -2.47
C GLY A 63 -13.30 13.29 -1.30
N ALA A 64 -13.52 14.60 -1.33
CA ALA A 64 -14.25 15.32 -0.29
C ALA A 64 -15.72 14.91 -0.22
N LYS A 65 -16.34 15.02 0.98
CA LYS A 65 -17.78 14.78 1.17
C LYS A 65 -18.66 15.64 0.26
N SER A 66 -18.20 16.87 -0.01
CA SER A 66 -18.82 17.81 -0.94
C SER A 66 -17.72 18.46 -1.80
N PRO A 67 -17.41 17.91 -2.99
CA PRO A 67 -16.34 18.43 -3.84
C PRO A 67 -16.57 19.89 -4.25
N ASP A 68 -15.52 20.73 -4.18
CA ASP A 68 -15.55 22.10 -4.70
C ASP A 68 -15.43 22.10 -6.23
N ALA A 69 -16.57 21.92 -6.91
CA ALA A 69 -16.64 21.82 -8.36
C ALA A 69 -16.01 23.03 -9.08
N ALA A 70 -16.11 24.23 -8.51
CA ALA A 70 -15.55 25.43 -9.12
C ALA A 70 -14.01 25.44 -9.05
N ALA A 71 -13.43 25.02 -7.92
CA ALA A 71 -11.98 24.86 -7.79
C ALA A 71 -11.45 23.78 -8.74
N ILE A 72 -12.14 22.65 -8.80
CA ILE A 72 -11.78 21.53 -9.68
C ILE A 72 -11.83 21.96 -11.15
N ASP A 73 -12.88 22.68 -11.58
CA ASP A 73 -13.00 23.15 -12.96
C ASP A 73 -11.94 24.18 -13.33
N ALA A 74 -11.61 25.09 -12.42
CA ALA A 74 -10.51 26.04 -12.61
C ALA A 74 -9.16 25.30 -12.76
N TYR A 75 -8.93 24.26 -11.96
CA TYR A 75 -7.73 23.43 -12.05
C TYR A 75 -7.66 22.64 -13.37
N LEU A 76 -8.74 21.99 -13.77
CA LEU A 76 -8.82 21.22 -15.03
C LEU A 76 -8.74 22.11 -16.28
N ALA A 77 -9.10 23.40 -16.18
CA ALA A 77 -8.85 24.36 -17.24
C ALA A 77 -7.36 24.67 -17.43
N GLN A 78 -6.54 24.48 -16.39
CA GLN A 78 -5.10 24.65 -16.48
C GLN A 78 -4.39 23.35 -16.87
N VAL A 79 -4.81 22.19 -16.38
CA VAL A 79 -4.03 20.94 -16.47
C VAL A 79 -4.74 19.90 -17.34
N ASP A 80 -4.09 19.45 -18.42
CA ASP A 80 -4.57 18.35 -19.26
C ASP A 80 -4.12 16.99 -18.71
N ILE A 81 -4.82 16.51 -17.68
CA ILE A 81 -4.58 15.19 -17.08
C ILE A 81 -4.77 14.06 -18.12
N PRO A 82 -5.86 14.01 -18.91
CA PRO A 82 -6.00 12.98 -19.96
C PRO A 82 -4.87 12.99 -20.99
N GLY A 83 -4.38 14.17 -21.37
CA GLY A 83 -3.21 14.31 -22.26
C GLY A 83 -1.93 13.76 -21.65
N ALA A 84 -1.68 14.04 -20.37
CA ALA A 84 -0.55 13.46 -19.66
C ALA A 84 -0.64 11.92 -19.57
N ILE A 85 -1.83 11.38 -19.27
CA ILE A 85 -2.07 9.92 -19.26
C ILE A 85 -1.82 9.30 -20.64
N ARG A 86 -2.30 9.92 -21.72
CA ARG A 86 -1.98 9.47 -23.10
C ARG A 86 -0.47 9.49 -23.35
N GLY A 87 0.23 10.53 -22.90
CA GLY A 87 1.68 10.60 -23.02
C GLY A 87 2.40 9.47 -22.26
N VAL A 88 1.89 9.01 -21.11
CA VAL A 88 2.43 7.81 -20.42
C VAL A 88 2.22 6.55 -21.27
N LYS A 89 1.08 6.42 -21.99
CA LYS A 89 0.85 5.30 -22.92
C LYS A 89 1.76 5.33 -24.14
N ASP A 90 2.02 6.51 -24.68
CA ASP A 90 2.96 6.68 -25.78
C ASP A 90 4.38 6.32 -25.33
N ALA A 91 4.78 6.74 -24.13
CA ALA A 91 6.04 6.34 -23.51
C ALA A 91 6.11 4.83 -23.27
N ALA A 92 5.04 4.21 -22.78
CA ALA A 92 4.95 2.76 -22.61
C ALA A 92 5.23 2.01 -23.91
N SER A 93 4.60 2.45 -25.01
CA SER A 93 4.78 1.88 -26.35
C SER A 93 6.21 2.09 -26.88
N TRP A 94 6.80 3.25 -26.59
CA TRP A 94 8.16 3.58 -27.02
C TRP A 94 9.24 2.79 -26.28
N TYR A 95 9.15 2.69 -24.95
CA TYR A 95 10.11 1.91 -24.15
C TYR A 95 10.00 0.42 -24.45
N GLY A 96 8.79 -0.12 -24.62
CA GLY A 96 8.57 -1.54 -24.81
C GLY A 96 9.08 -2.40 -23.64
N GLY A 97 9.05 -3.72 -23.82
CA GLY A 97 9.47 -4.68 -22.79
C GLY A 97 8.73 -4.50 -21.46
N LEU A 98 9.35 -4.96 -20.37
CA LEU A 98 8.73 -4.90 -19.04
C LEU A 98 8.51 -3.48 -18.53
N ARG A 99 9.42 -2.54 -18.84
CA ARG A 99 9.24 -1.13 -18.49
C ARG A 99 8.04 -0.53 -19.20
N GLY A 100 7.86 -0.83 -20.49
CA GLY A 100 6.69 -0.43 -21.26
C GLY A 100 5.41 -1.02 -20.69
N GLU A 101 5.40 -2.31 -20.33
CA GLU A 101 4.24 -2.95 -19.72
C GLU A 101 3.87 -2.35 -18.36
N TYR A 102 4.86 -2.05 -17.51
CA TYR A 102 4.66 -1.35 -16.24
C TYR A 102 4.00 0.02 -16.45
N LEU A 103 4.52 0.83 -17.38
CA LEU A 103 3.98 2.16 -17.69
C LEU A 103 2.56 2.07 -18.29
N ALA A 104 2.28 1.06 -19.11
CA ALA A 104 0.93 0.82 -19.63
C ALA A 104 -0.04 0.45 -18.51
N GLY A 105 0.39 -0.39 -17.56
CA GLY A 105 -0.37 -0.71 -16.35
C GLY A 105 -0.65 0.53 -15.51
N LEU A 106 0.34 1.38 -15.30
CA LEU A 106 0.22 2.64 -14.57
C LEU A 106 -0.80 3.58 -15.23
N ALA A 107 -0.69 3.78 -16.55
CA ALA A 107 -1.64 4.60 -17.31
C ALA A 107 -3.07 4.05 -17.23
N LEU A 108 -3.26 2.73 -17.31
CA LEU A 108 -4.57 2.10 -17.15
C LEU A 108 -5.18 2.40 -15.77
N CYS A 109 -4.39 2.33 -14.70
CA CYS A 109 -4.86 2.70 -13.37
C CYS A 109 -5.29 4.17 -13.32
N PHE A 110 -4.51 5.09 -13.90
CA PHE A 110 -4.85 6.52 -13.93
C PHE A 110 -6.09 6.84 -14.75
N GLU A 111 -6.35 6.12 -15.83
CA GLU A 111 -7.62 6.25 -16.56
C GLU A 111 -8.82 5.84 -15.72
N ALA A 112 -8.71 4.74 -14.97
CA ALA A 112 -9.78 4.34 -14.05
C ALA A 112 -10.00 5.39 -12.95
N MET A 113 -8.92 5.95 -12.39
CA MET A 113 -8.99 7.03 -11.39
C MET A 113 -9.59 8.32 -11.95
N TRP A 114 -9.25 8.67 -13.20
CA TRP A 114 -9.83 9.81 -13.91
C TRP A 114 -11.33 9.63 -14.12
N ASP A 115 -11.75 8.47 -14.64
CA ASP A 115 -13.16 8.20 -14.92
C ASP A 115 -13.98 8.15 -13.64
N LEU A 116 -13.42 7.60 -12.54
CA LEU A 116 -14.04 7.65 -11.22
C LEU A 116 -14.21 9.09 -10.71
N ALA A 117 -13.23 9.97 -10.97
CA ALA A 117 -13.37 11.38 -10.63
C ALA A 117 -14.47 12.06 -11.48
N MET A 118 -14.58 11.72 -12.76
CA MET A 118 -15.62 12.26 -13.64
C MET A 118 -17.01 11.74 -13.27
N GLU A 119 -17.14 10.48 -12.85
CA GLU A 119 -18.37 9.90 -12.29
C GLU A 119 -18.85 10.72 -11.08
N ILE A 120 -17.95 10.99 -10.11
CA ILE A 120 -18.29 11.77 -8.89
C ILE A 120 -18.77 13.18 -9.23
N LEU A 121 -18.16 13.81 -10.24
CA LEU A 121 -18.53 15.14 -10.70
C LEU A 121 -19.82 15.18 -11.55
N GLY A 122 -20.40 14.01 -11.87
CA GLY A 122 -21.54 13.91 -12.78
C GLY A 122 -21.20 14.27 -14.23
N LYS A 123 -19.92 14.14 -14.62
CA LYS A 123 -19.38 14.50 -15.94
C LYS A 123 -18.99 13.29 -16.78
N GLY A 124 -19.06 12.08 -16.23
CA GLY A 124 -18.76 10.83 -16.91
C GLY A 124 -19.79 9.74 -16.59
N ASP A 125 -19.73 8.66 -17.36
CA ASP A 125 -20.56 7.47 -17.12
C ASP A 125 -20.16 6.77 -15.82
N PRO A 126 -21.10 6.02 -15.18
CA PRO A 126 -20.76 5.16 -14.06
C PRO A 126 -19.65 4.16 -14.42
N VAL A 127 -18.59 4.11 -13.62
CA VAL A 127 -17.45 3.22 -13.82
C VAL A 127 -17.76 1.84 -13.23
N PRO A 128 -17.74 0.76 -14.03
CA PRO A 128 -17.99 -0.59 -13.52
C PRO A 128 -17.00 -1.01 -12.44
N TYR A 129 -17.49 -1.60 -11.36
CA TYR A 129 -16.67 -2.11 -10.26
C TYR A 129 -15.55 -3.04 -10.76
N GLU A 130 -15.88 -4.00 -11.62
CA GLU A 130 -14.93 -4.94 -12.21
C GLU A 130 -13.76 -4.25 -12.91
N ARG A 131 -14.03 -3.15 -13.64
CA ARG A 131 -12.98 -2.39 -14.32
C ARG A 131 -11.96 -1.82 -13.33
N CYS A 132 -12.41 -1.30 -12.19
CA CYS A 132 -11.55 -0.75 -11.15
C CYS A 132 -10.66 -1.83 -10.51
N VAL A 133 -11.22 -3.01 -10.24
CA VAL A 133 -10.48 -4.13 -9.65
C VAL A 133 -9.46 -4.70 -10.64
N ILE A 134 -9.83 -4.89 -11.91
CA ILE A 134 -8.91 -5.37 -12.95
C ILE A 134 -7.79 -4.36 -13.20
N ALA A 135 -8.09 -3.07 -13.18
CA ALA A 135 -7.08 -2.04 -13.39
C ALA A 135 -5.98 -2.13 -12.31
N SER A 136 -6.35 -2.26 -11.04
CA SER A 136 -5.43 -2.26 -9.89
C SER A 136 -4.79 -3.63 -9.59
N THR A 137 -5.46 -4.74 -9.87
CA THR A 137 -4.98 -6.09 -9.48
C THR A 137 -4.59 -6.97 -10.67
N GLY A 138 -5.07 -6.65 -11.87
CA GLY A 138 -4.95 -7.50 -13.06
C GLY A 138 -5.90 -8.71 -13.07
N LEU A 139 -6.79 -8.85 -12.08
CA LEU A 139 -7.72 -9.96 -11.93
C LEU A 139 -9.17 -9.45 -11.77
N PRO A 140 -10.18 -10.24 -12.17
CA PRO A 140 -11.57 -9.91 -11.89
C PRO A 140 -11.86 -9.92 -10.38
N PRO A 141 -12.90 -9.20 -9.92
CA PRO A 141 -13.30 -9.23 -8.52
C PRO A 141 -13.78 -10.62 -8.10
N GLU A 142 -13.37 -11.07 -6.92
CA GLU A 142 -13.83 -12.31 -6.32
C GLU A 142 -14.00 -12.15 -4.79
N PRO A 143 -14.94 -12.88 -4.17
CA PRO A 143 -15.05 -12.89 -2.72
C PRO A 143 -13.81 -13.52 -2.06
N SER A 144 -13.55 -13.11 -0.82
CA SER A 144 -12.54 -13.73 0.03
C SER A 144 -13.10 -14.98 0.72
N ASP A 145 -12.23 -15.96 0.99
CA ASP A 145 -12.56 -17.12 1.83
C ASP A 145 -11.69 -17.11 3.11
N PRO A 146 -12.28 -16.82 4.28
CA PRO A 146 -11.54 -16.74 5.54
C PRO A 146 -11.44 -18.10 6.26
N VAL A 147 -12.10 -19.15 5.78
CA VAL A 147 -12.37 -20.37 6.58
C VAL A 147 -11.09 -20.99 7.12
N ALA A 148 -10.12 -21.30 6.24
CA ALA A 148 -8.88 -21.96 6.65
C ALA A 148 -8.05 -21.13 7.65
N LYS A 149 -7.95 -19.81 7.44
CA LYS A 149 -7.20 -18.92 8.36
C LYS A 149 -7.91 -18.82 9.71
N ARG A 150 -9.24 -18.69 9.70
CA ARG A 150 -10.07 -18.64 10.91
C ARG A 150 -9.98 -19.94 11.71
N GLU A 151 -10.05 -21.09 11.05
CA GLU A 151 -9.89 -22.40 11.70
C GLU A 151 -8.51 -22.56 12.32
N ARG A 152 -7.46 -22.09 11.63
CA ARG A 152 -6.10 -22.08 12.18
C ARG A 152 -5.97 -21.17 13.41
N VAL A 153 -6.60 -19.99 13.42
CA VAL A 153 -6.66 -19.13 14.62
C VAL A 153 -7.37 -19.85 15.76
N ALA A 154 -8.49 -20.52 15.48
CA ALA A 154 -9.22 -21.28 16.49
C ALA A 154 -8.35 -22.40 17.10
N GLU A 155 -7.62 -23.14 16.27
CA GLU A 155 -6.69 -24.18 16.73
C GLU A 155 -5.58 -23.61 17.61
N LEU A 156 -4.97 -22.48 17.21
CA LEU A 156 -3.90 -21.83 17.97
C LEU A 156 -4.37 -21.32 19.34
N LEU A 157 -5.62 -20.86 19.42
CA LEU A 157 -6.25 -20.38 20.65
C LEU A 157 -6.94 -21.47 21.49
N GLY A 158 -6.97 -22.73 21.00
CA GLY A 158 -7.60 -23.85 21.70
C GLY A 158 -9.14 -23.82 21.70
N CYS A 159 -9.75 -23.12 20.72
CA CYS A 159 -11.20 -23.05 20.55
C CYS A 159 -11.72 -24.21 19.68
N ALA A 160 -12.94 -24.67 19.95
CA ALA A 160 -13.60 -25.64 19.09
C ALA A 160 -13.98 -25.01 17.74
N THR A 161 -13.71 -25.72 16.64
CA THR A 161 -14.09 -25.29 15.28
C THR A 161 -15.60 -25.12 15.15
N GLY A 162 -16.05 -24.05 14.48
CA GLY A 162 -17.46 -23.79 14.19
C GLY A 162 -18.21 -22.95 15.24
N LYS A 163 -17.61 -22.66 16.40
CA LYS A 163 -18.20 -21.80 17.43
C LYS A 163 -17.69 -20.36 17.29
N ARG A 164 -18.34 -19.59 16.42
CA ARG A 164 -17.89 -18.23 16.02
C ARG A 164 -17.82 -17.24 17.18
N GLU A 165 -18.83 -17.22 18.05
CA GLU A 165 -18.88 -16.31 19.20
C GLU A 165 -17.74 -16.60 20.19
N GLU A 166 -17.52 -17.87 20.54
CA GLU A 166 -16.40 -18.28 21.41
C GLU A 166 -15.04 -17.89 20.81
N LEU A 167 -14.88 -17.98 19.48
CA LEU A 167 -13.64 -17.58 18.81
C LEU A 167 -13.39 -16.07 18.87
N ILE A 168 -14.43 -15.25 18.68
CA ILE A 168 -14.31 -13.78 18.78
C ILE A 168 -13.88 -13.39 20.19
N GLU A 169 -14.54 -13.95 21.21
CA GLU A 169 -14.18 -13.71 22.62
C GLU A 169 -12.74 -14.15 22.93
N ALA A 170 -12.29 -15.28 22.38
CA ALA A 170 -10.93 -15.76 22.54
C ALA A 170 -9.90 -14.84 21.88
N VAL A 171 -10.19 -14.32 20.67
CA VAL A 171 -9.32 -13.35 19.99
C VAL A 171 -9.23 -12.05 20.80
N ASP A 172 -10.35 -11.55 21.33
CA ASP A 172 -10.36 -10.33 22.13
C ASP A 172 -9.61 -10.52 23.46
N ALA A 173 -9.79 -11.67 24.11
CA ALA A 173 -9.02 -12.03 25.30
C ALA A 173 -7.52 -12.14 25.00
N TRP A 174 -7.15 -12.77 23.88
CA TRP A 174 -5.77 -12.89 23.43
C TRP A 174 -5.15 -11.52 23.14
N ARG A 175 -5.83 -10.63 22.41
CA ARG A 175 -5.37 -9.25 22.15
C ARG A 175 -5.14 -8.48 23.45
N LYS A 176 -6.06 -8.61 24.41
CA LYS A 176 -5.97 -7.95 25.72
C LYS A 176 -4.79 -8.46 26.55
N GLN A 177 -4.51 -9.76 26.53
CA GLN A 177 -3.36 -10.37 27.23
C GLN A 177 -2.02 -9.91 26.65
N HIS A 178 -1.97 -9.66 25.34
CA HIS A 178 -0.75 -9.27 24.63
C HIS A 178 -0.66 -7.76 24.34
N ARG A 179 -1.48 -6.93 25.00
CA ARG A 179 -1.60 -5.50 24.70
C ARG A 179 -0.27 -4.77 24.92
N VAL A 180 0.11 -3.95 23.94
CA VAL A 180 1.24 -3.02 24.06
C VAL A 180 0.77 -1.71 24.67
N SER A 181 1.52 -1.18 25.64
CA SER A 181 1.30 0.16 26.16
C SER A 181 1.83 1.21 25.19
N MET A 182 1.00 2.18 24.82
CA MET A 182 1.37 3.29 23.94
C MET A 182 2.50 4.15 24.51
N ALA A 183 2.62 4.24 25.84
CA ALA A 183 3.74 4.91 26.49
C ALA A 183 5.10 4.27 26.17
N SER A 184 5.10 3.00 25.75
CA SER A 184 6.30 2.22 25.40
C SER A 184 6.51 2.10 23.88
N ILE A 185 5.61 2.62 23.05
CA ILE A 185 5.60 2.38 21.59
C ILE A 185 6.91 2.81 20.91
N LYS A 186 7.51 3.92 21.36
CA LYS A 186 8.76 4.45 20.77
C LYS A 186 9.95 3.54 21.07
N LEU A 187 10.09 3.13 22.33
CA LEU A 187 11.16 2.24 22.76
C LEU A 187 10.99 0.83 22.16
N LEU A 188 9.76 0.30 22.23
CA LEU A 188 9.42 -0.99 21.65
C LEU A 188 9.60 -0.97 20.12
N GLY A 189 9.15 0.10 19.45
CA GLY A 189 9.34 0.30 18.01
C GLY A 189 10.81 0.22 17.62
N ALA A 190 11.69 0.97 18.29
CA ALA A 190 13.13 0.89 18.03
C ALA A 190 13.70 -0.52 18.23
N ALA A 191 13.27 -1.23 19.28
CA ALA A 191 13.70 -2.60 19.54
C ALA A 191 13.20 -3.59 18.46
N VAL A 192 11.93 -3.51 18.08
CA VAL A 192 11.32 -4.38 17.06
C VAL A 192 11.90 -4.10 15.67
N ILE A 193 12.17 -2.84 15.33
CA ILE A 193 12.86 -2.46 14.09
C ILE A 193 14.25 -3.07 14.05
N GLY A 194 15.06 -2.90 15.11
CA GLY A 194 16.39 -3.49 15.19
C GLY A 194 16.36 -5.01 15.07
N TYR A 195 15.38 -5.66 15.72
CA TYR A 195 15.18 -7.10 15.62
C TYR A 195 14.87 -7.57 14.19
N PHE A 196 13.94 -6.92 13.50
CA PHE A 196 13.62 -7.27 12.11
C PHE A 196 14.70 -6.87 11.12
N ASP A 197 15.47 -5.82 11.40
CA ASP A 197 16.62 -5.45 10.60
C ASP A 197 17.72 -6.51 10.66
N ASP A 198 18.00 -7.05 11.85
CA ASP A 198 18.93 -8.17 12.06
C ASP A 198 18.48 -9.44 11.33
N LEU A 199 17.19 -9.76 11.41
CA LEU A 199 16.58 -10.89 10.69
C LEU A 199 16.69 -10.70 9.16
N THR A 200 16.37 -9.51 8.68
CA THR A 200 16.46 -9.14 7.26
C THR A 200 17.90 -9.22 6.74
N ALA A 201 18.88 -8.77 7.54
CA ALA A 201 20.30 -8.88 7.22
C ALA A 201 20.76 -10.33 7.04
N ARG A 202 20.14 -11.28 7.75
CA ARG A 202 20.48 -12.71 7.69
C ARG A 202 19.74 -13.44 6.58
N ASN A 203 18.46 -13.13 6.37
CA ASN A 203 17.56 -13.97 5.58
C ASN A 203 17.10 -13.34 4.26
N VAL A 204 17.31 -12.03 4.06
CA VAL A 204 16.90 -11.32 2.83
C VAL A 204 18.13 -10.75 2.11
N VAL A 205 18.94 -9.95 2.81
CA VAL A 205 20.08 -9.22 2.22
C VAL A 205 21.07 -10.13 1.47
N PRO A 206 21.42 -11.34 1.94
CA PRO A 206 22.38 -12.20 1.22
C PRO A 206 21.92 -12.62 -0.19
N HIS A 207 20.61 -12.55 -0.46
CA HIS A 207 20.03 -12.89 -1.75
C HIS A 207 19.92 -11.68 -2.69
N LEU A 208 20.23 -10.46 -2.22
CA LEU A 208 20.20 -9.22 -3.01
C LEU A 208 21.56 -8.90 -3.60
N PRO A 209 21.63 -8.10 -4.68
CA PRO A 209 22.89 -7.57 -5.19
C PRO A 209 23.66 -6.81 -4.12
N ARG A 210 25.00 -6.95 -4.16
CA ARG A 210 25.91 -6.43 -3.13
C ARG A 210 25.75 -4.93 -2.90
N GLU A 211 25.38 -4.20 -3.94
CA GLU A 211 25.22 -2.75 -3.90
C GLU A 211 24.00 -2.31 -3.08
N LEU A 212 23.04 -3.20 -2.82
CA LEU A 212 21.90 -2.94 -1.92
C LEU A 212 22.21 -3.26 -0.45
N HIS A 213 23.29 -4.00 -0.15
CA HIS A 213 23.58 -4.47 1.22
C HIS A 213 23.81 -3.32 2.22
N GLY A 214 24.36 -2.21 1.74
CA GLY A 214 24.68 -1.03 2.54
C GLY A 214 23.57 0.05 2.57
N VAL A 215 22.43 -0.18 1.92
CA VAL A 215 21.33 0.79 1.89
C VAL A 215 20.62 0.79 3.25
N PRO A 216 20.47 1.94 3.93
CA PRO A 216 19.62 2.08 5.10
C PRO A 216 18.17 1.71 4.77
N ARG A 217 17.75 0.51 5.18
CA ARG A 217 16.44 -0.08 4.86
C ARG A 217 15.36 0.13 5.93
N ALA A 218 15.72 0.81 7.02
CA ALA A 218 14.88 1.05 8.19
C ALA A 218 15.06 2.46 8.77
N ASN A 219 15.47 3.44 7.96
CA ASN A 219 15.63 4.83 8.41
C ASN A 219 14.27 5.52 8.54
N ILE A 220 13.57 5.24 9.63
CA ILE A 220 12.22 5.72 9.90
C ILE A 220 12.11 6.39 11.27
N GLU A 221 11.34 7.48 11.34
CA GLU A 221 10.95 8.10 12.61
C GLU A 221 9.47 7.81 12.95
N PHE A 222 9.21 7.32 14.16
CA PHE A 222 7.84 7.13 14.67
C PHE A 222 7.30 8.42 15.29
N LEU A 223 6.22 8.93 14.73
CA LEU A 223 5.53 10.15 15.14
C LEU A 223 4.18 9.78 15.79
N PRO A 224 3.99 9.98 17.10
CA PRO A 224 2.70 9.74 17.72
C PRO A 224 1.71 10.83 17.30
N ILE A 225 0.53 10.41 16.84
CA ILE A 225 -0.61 11.30 16.58
C ILE A 225 -1.77 10.95 17.50
N LEU A 226 -2.55 11.94 17.91
CA LEU A 226 -3.74 11.77 18.74
C LEU A 226 -4.98 12.02 17.87
N ASP A 227 -6.03 11.22 18.09
CA ASP A 227 -7.37 11.42 17.53
C ASP A 227 -7.44 11.51 15.99
N ALA A 228 -6.47 10.92 15.30
CA ALA A 228 -6.50 10.83 13.86
C ALA A 228 -7.58 9.87 13.37
N TRP A 229 -8.21 10.19 12.23
CA TRP A 229 -9.23 9.36 11.61
C TRP A 229 -8.67 8.05 11.00
N PHE A 230 -7.34 7.92 10.95
CA PHE A 230 -6.63 6.73 10.51
C PHE A 230 -5.81 6.12 11.65
N SER A 231 -5.45 4.85 11.48
CA SER A 231 -4.74 4.03 12.47
C SER A 231 -3.23 4.29 12.44
N GLY A 232 -2.68 4.43 11.25
CA GLY A 232 -1.32 4.88 11.06
C GLY A 232 -1.05 5.10 9.59
N SER A 233 0.04 5.80 9.30
CA SER A 233 0.46 6.11 7.94
C SER A 233 1.98 6.13 7.90
N MET A 234 2.53 5.24 7.08
CA MET A 234 3.92 5.31 6.65
C MET A 234 4.03 6.34 5.54
N ASN A 235 5.00 7.22 5.64
CA ASN A 235 5.29 8.27 4.66
C ASN A 235 6.74 8.15 4.25
N TYR A 236 7.00 7.80 2.99
CA TYR A 236 8.35 7.79 2.46
C TYR A 236 8.69 9.15 1.85
N LEU A 237 9.56 9.89 2.54
CA LEU A 237 9.90 11.25 2.14
C LEU A 237 11.01 11.23 1.09
N GLY A 238 12.10 10.52 1.38
CA GLY A 238 13.25 10.34 0.50
C GLY A 238 13.94 11.62 0.02
N ARG A 239 13.76 12.80 0.62
CA ARG A 239 14.33 14.07 0.10
C ARG A 239 15.64 14.46 0.75
N ALA A 240 15.93 14.01 1.97
CA ALA A 240 17.21 14.27 2.61
C ALA A 240 18.40 13.71 1.81
N ARG A 241 19.49 14.49 1.79
CA ARG A 241 20.73 14.21 1.05
C ARG A 241 21.93 14.45 1.96
N LYS A 242 22.93 13.59 1.84
CA LYS A 242 24.27 13.82 2.38
C LYS A 242 24.98 14.94 1.61
N PRO A 243 26.08 15.51 2.12
CA PRO A 243 26.86 16.52 1.40
C PRO A 243 27.34 16.10 0.00
N GLY A 244 27.50 14.79 -0.26
CA GLY A 244 27.86 14.25 -1.57
C GLY A 244 26.69 14.04 -2.54
N GLY A 245 25.45 14.33 -2.10
CA GLY A 245 24.23 14.13 -2.88
C GLY A 245 23.66 12.72 -2.77
N GLU A 246 24.24 11.82 -1.97
CA GLU A 246 23.64 10.52 -1.70
C GLU A 246 22.36 10.66 -0.87
N PRO A 247 21.30 9.88 -1.15
CA PRO A 247 20.09 9.90 -0.35
C PRO A 247 20.33 9.38 1.08
N GLU A 248 19.56 9.95 2.02
CA GLU A 248 19.52 9.46 3.41
C GLU A 248 18.36 8.47 3.66
N TYR A 249 17.48 8.25 2.68
CA TYR A 249 16.39 7.27 2.73
C TYR A 249 15.39 7.53 3.86
N GLU A 250 15.04 8.80 4.08
CA GLU A 250 14.15 9.23 5.16
C GLU A 250 12.69 8.77 4.98
N ALA A 251 12.12 8.23 6.05
CA ALA A 251 10.71 7.92 6.18
C ALA A 251 10.18 8.33 7.56
N THR A 252 8.86 8.50 7.67
CA THR A 252 8.16 8.67 8.95
C THR A 252 7.00 7.69 9.06
N TYR A 253 6.65 7.30 10.27
CA TYR A 253 5.44 6.55 10.57
C TYR A 253 4.60 7.28 11.59
N GLU A 254 3.47 7.81 11.16
CA GLU A 254 2.50 8.40 12.06
C GLU A 254 1.65 7.28 12.67
N ILE A 255 1.73 7.08 13.99
CA ILE A 255 0.94 6.05 14.70
C ILE A 255 -0.11 6.68 15.58
N ASN A 256 -1.37 6.29 15.38
CA ASN A 256 -2.45 6.75 16.22
C ASN A 256 -2.33 6.12 17.61
N ALA A 257 -2.06 6.96 18.61
CA ALA A 257 -1.84 6.53 19.98
C ALA A 257 -3.12 6.14 20.74
N SER A 258 -4.29 6.23 20.08
CA SER A 258 -5.55 5.70 20.60
C SER A 258 -5.81 4.26 20.18
N LEU A 259 -4.92 3.62 19.41
CA LEU A 259 -5.08 2.24 18.97
C LEU A 259 -4.73 1.23 20.05
N ASP A 260 -5.62 0.25 20.22
CA ASP A 260 -5.30 -0.99 20.89
C ASP A 260 -4.66 -1.98 19.91
N ILE A 261 -3.41 -2.36 20.19
CA ILE A 261 -2.66 -3.32 19.40
C ILE A 261 -1.95 -4.33 20.30
N SER A 262 -1.99 -5.61 19.91
CA SER A 262 -1.22 -6.66 20.57
C SER A 262 0.24 -6.63 20.10
N LEU A 263 1.18 -7.15 20.90
CA LEU A 263 2.59 -7.21 20.54
C LEU A 263 2.82 -7.95 19.20
N PRO A 264 2.21 -9.12 18.93
CA PRO A 264 2.40 -9.79 17.64
C PRO A 264 1.82 -9.01 16.45
N GLU A 265 0.66 -8.36 16.61
CA GLU A 265 0.12 -7.46 15.55
C GLU A 265 1.02 -6.23 15.36
N PHE A 266 1.65 -5.71 16.42
CA PHE A 266 2.63 -4.63 16.33
C PHE A 266 3.92 -5.07 15.63
N MET A 267 4.40 -6.29 15.90
CA MET A 267 5.54 -6.86 15.18
C MET A 267 5.23 -7.03 13.69
N GLN A 268 4.03 -7.52 13.34
CA GLN A 268 3.59 -7.57 11.95
C GLN A 268 3.56 -6.17 11.33
N LEU A 269 3.01 -5.18 12.03
CA LEU A 269 2.97 -3.79 11.57
C LEU A 269 4.38 -3.26 11.28
N VAL A 270 5.33 -3.44 12.19
CA VAL A 270 6.72 -2.98 11.98
C VAL A 270 7.35 -3.68 10.78
N SER A 271 7.13 -4.99 10.61
CA SER A 271 7.68 -5.70 9.46
C SER A 271 7.08 -5.24 8.13
N HIS A 272 5.78 -4.95 8.12
CA HIS A 272 5.00 -4.49 6.97
C HIS A 272 5.40 -3.07 6.57
N GLU A 273 5.45 -2.14 7.52
CA GLU A 273 5.67 -0.73 7.24
C GLU A 273 7.15 -0.40 7.10
N VAL A 274 8.03 -1.07 7.85
CA VAL A 274 9.44 -0.67 7.97
C VAL A 274 10.35 -1.65 7.25
N VAL A 275 10.63 -2.81 7.87
CA VAL A 275 11.70 -3.71 7.44
C VAL A 275 11.28 -5.16 7.62
N PRO A 276 11.30 -5.98 6.54
CA PRO A 276 11.73 -5.68 5.17
C PRO A 276 10.61 -5.15 4.24
N GLY A 277 9.54 -4.56 4.78
CA GLY A 277 8.37 -4.12 4.01
C GLY A 277 8.52 -2.78 3.25
N HIS A 278 7.62 -1.83 3.47
CA HIS A 278 7.51 -0.62 2.65
C HIS A 278 8.76 0.25 2.65
N VAL A 279 9.28 0.67 3.81
CA VAL A 279 10.50 1.51 3.85
C VAL A 279 11.68 0.83 3.16
N THR A 280 11.87 -0.47 3.39
CA THR A 280 12.91 -1.25 2.68
C THR A 280 12.73 -1.23 1.16
N THR A 281 11.49 -1.48 0.70
CA THR A 281 11.16 -1.47 -0.73
C THR A 281 11.50 -0.12 -1.35
N PHE A 282 11.10 0.96 -0.69
CA PHE A 282 11.23 2.30 -1.22
C PHE A 282 12.67 2.82 -1.12
N ALA A 283 13.41 2.43 -0.09
CA ALA A 283 14.85 2.70 0.02
C ALA A 283 15.65 2.05 -1.11
N TYR A 284 15.33 0.81 -1.48
CA TYR A 284 15.99 0.15 -2.62
C TYR A 284 15.62 0.80 -3.95
N LEU A 285 14.34 1.12 -4.18
CA LEU A 285 13.92 1.84 -5.40
C LEU A 285 14.60 3.22 -5.51
N GLN A 286 14.71 3.95 -4.40
CA GLN A 286 15.46 5.20 -4.36
C GLN A 286 16.94 5.01 -4.65
N ASN A 287 17.59 3.97 -4.10
CA ASN A 287 18.99 3.67 -4.40
C ASN A 287 19.20 3.38 -5.88
N LEU A 288 18.31 2.58 -6.47
CA LEU A 288 18.36 2.24 -7.90
C LEU A 288 18.15 3.47 -8.77
N TYR A 289 17.21 4.35 -8.44
CA TYR A 289 17.01 5.62 -9.14
C TYR A 289 18.24 6.54 -9.03
N TRP A 290 18.78 6.72 -7.82
CA TRP A 290 19.97 7.55 -7.58
C TRP A 290 21.21 7.07 -8.38
N ARG A 291 21.30 5.76 -8.64
CA ARG A 291 22.37 5.13 -9.43
C ARG A 291 22.06 5.05 -10.92
N ASP A 292 20.96 5.63 -11.39
CA ASP A 292 20.51 5.59 -12.78
C ASP A 292 20.22 4.16 -13.29
N LEU A 293 19.79 3.27 -12.38
CA LEU A 293 19.40 1.88 -12.68
C LEU A 293 17.89 1.68 -12.75
N ALA A 294 17.12 2.62 -12.20
CA ALA A 294 15.66 2.67 -12.32
C ALA A 294 15.22 3.99 -12.92
N GLY A 295 14.15 3.96 -13.71
CA GLY A 295 13.58 5.14 -14.35
C GLY A 295 12.90 6.09 -13.36
N PHE A 296 12.54 7.28 -13.85
CA PHE A 296 11.82 8.30 -13.08
C PHE A 296 10.55 7.77 -12.41
N GLU A 297 9.83 6.84 -13.03
CA GLU A 297 8.63 6.22 -12.47
C GLU A 297 8.86 5.47 -11.15
N ALA A 298 10.11 5.07 -10.84
CA ALA A 298 10.46 4.50 -9.53
C ALA A 298 10.56 5.56 -8.42
N SER A 299 10.62 6.84 -8.79
CA SER A 299 10.80 7.96 -7.85
C SER A 299 9.52 8.57 -7.30
N VAL A 300 8.37 8.09 -7.81
CA VAL A 300 7.03 8.52 -7.42
C VAL A 300 6.19 7.27 -7.21
N LEU A 301 6.17 6.82 -5.97
CA LEU A 301 5.44 5.61 -5.58
C LEU A 301 3.96 5.93 -5.49
N THR A 302 3.12 5.01 -5.96
CA THR A 302 1.68 5.26 -6.13
C THR A 302 0.84 4.25 -5.36
N MET A 303 -0.28 4.73 -4.83
CA MET A 303 -1.37 3.92 -4.27
C MET A 303 -2.44 3.69 -5.34
N ASN A 304 -3.32 2.70 -5.11
CA ASN A 304 -4.42 2.35 -6.05
C ASN A 304 -3.94 1.83 -7.43
N THR A 305 -2.68 1.43 -7.55
CA THR A 305 -2.08 0.93 -8.81
C THR A 305 -1.66 -0.53 -8.71
N ARG A 306 -1.31 -1.13 -9.86
CA ARG A 306 -0.71 -2.49 -9.90
C ARG A 306 0.61 -2.59 -9.15
N ALA A 307 1.38 -1.50 -9.14
CA ALA A 307 2.60 -1.40 -8.35
C ALA A 307 2.26 -1.44 -6.85
N ALA A 308 1.26 -0.66 -6.42
CA ALA A 308 0.75 -0.70 -5.05
C ALA A 308 0.34 -2.12 -4.63
N ALA A 309 -0.40 -2.84 -5.48
CA ALA A 309 -0.79 -4.22 -5.19
C ALA A 309 0.44 -5.12 -4.94
N LEU A 310 1.51 -4.99 -5.73
CA LEU A 310 2.75 -5.72 -5.47
C LEU A 310 3.42 -5.29 -4.17
N PHE A 311 3.51 -3.98 -3.90
CA PHE A 311 4.14 -3.44 -2.69
C PHE A 311 3.43 -3.88 -1.41
N GLU A 312 2.10 -3.86 -1.40
CA GLU A 312 1.28 -4.43 -0.31
C GLU A 312 1.56 -5.93 -0.15
N GLY A 313 1.71 -6.65 -1.26
CA GLY A 313 2.09 -8.06 -1.22
C GLY A 313 3.45 -8.31 -0.55
N ILE A 314 4.44 -7.47 -0.86
CA ILE A 314 5.78 -7.52 -0.25
C ILE A 314 5.65 -7.25 1.25
N ALA A 315 4.97 -6.17 1.63
CA ALA A 315 4.79 -5.75 3.01
C ALA A 315 4.04 -6.80 3.86
N ASN A 316 2.95 -7.37 3.33
CA ASN A 316 2.18 -8.40 4.04
C ASN A 316 2.94 -9.73 4.22
N ASN A 317 3.90 -10.02 3.35
CA ASN A 317 4.77 -11.19 3.45
C ASN A 317 6.09 -10.90 4.19
N ALA A 318 6.33 -9.65 4.62
CA ALA A 318 7.61 -9.17 5.11
C ALA A 318 8.08 -9.93 6.37
N ILE A 319 7.18 -10.21 7.33
CA ILE A 319 7.55 -10.96 8.53
C ILE A 319 8.11 -12.34 8.18
N LEU A 320 7.49 -13.04 7.24
CA LEU A 320 7.91 -14.38 6.86
C LEU A 320 9.25 -14.34 6.12
N MET A 321 9.46 -13.32 5.27
CA MET A 321 10.76 -13.09 4.61
C MET A 321 11.86 -12.75 5.62
N ALA A 322 11.56 -11.93 6.63
CA ALA A 322 12.51 -11.62 7.70
C ALA A 322 12.94 -12.89 8.45
N TYR A 323 12.00 -13.78 8.75
CA TYR A 323 12.30 -15.07 9.37
C TYR A 323 12.93 -16.11 8.43
N GLY A 324 13.01 -15.84 7.13
CA GLY A 324 13.54 -16.79 6.15
C GLY A 324 12.67 -18.04 5.95
N VAL A 325 11.39 -17.96 6.29
CA VAL A 325 10.43 -19.08 6.18
C VAL A 325 9.47 -18.84 5.03
N THR A 326 8.77 -19.87 4.56
CA THR A 326 7.75 -19.74 3.49
C THR A 326 6.32 -19.83 4.04
N ARG A 327 6.09 -20.59 5.10
CA ARG A 327 4.76 -20.84 5.66
C ARG A 327 4.60 -20.23 7.05
N ILE A 328 3.36 -19.99 7.44
CA ILE A 328 3.02 -19.40 8.74
C ILE A 328 3.42 -20.36 9.86
N GLU A 329 3.23 -21.67 9.68
CA GLU A 329 3.49 -22.68 10.71
C GLU A 329 4.98 -22.80 11.07
N ASP A 330 5.85 -22.29 10.20
CA ASP A 330 7.30 -22.29 10.40
C ASP A 330 7.80 -21.06 11.21
N LEU A 331 6.90 -20.12 11.56
CA LEU A 331 7.21 -19.03 12.50
C LEU A 331 7.50 -19.59 13.91
N PRO A 332 8.41 -18.96 14.67
CA PRO A 332 9.01 -19.58 15.85
C PRO A 332 8.06 -19.76 17.04
N ASP A 333 6.95 -19.02 17.11
CA ASP A 333 5.98 -19.16 18.19
C ASP A 333 4.53 -18.94 17.71
N LYS A 334 3.59 -19.43 18.53
CA LYS A 334 2.16 -19.43 18.23
C LYS A 334 1.54 -18.02 18.24
N ASP A 335 2.08 -17.09 19.01
CA ASP A 335 1.54 -15.74 19.10
C ASP A 335 1.87 -14.95 17.83
N LEU A 336 3.07 -15.11 17.27
CA LEU A 336 3.42 -14.59 15.94
C LEU A 336 2.55 -15.20 14.84
N GLN A 337 2.31 -16.51 14.88
CA GLN A 337 1.39 -17.17 13.93
C GLN A 337 -0.01 -16.56 14.02
N THR A 338 -0.52 -16.38 15.24
CA THR A 338 -1.84 -15.81 15.50
C THR A 338 -1.92 -14.36 15.01
N GLY A 339 -0.96 -13.52 15.37
CA GLY A 339 -0.90 -12.11 14.95
C GLY A 339 -0.85 -11.94 13.43
N LEU A 340 -0.02 -12.76 12.74
CA LEU A 340 0.03 -12.75 11.28
C LEU A 340 -1.29 -13.20 10.66
N LEU A 341 -1.91 -14.28 11.16
CA LEU A 341 -3.21 -14.76 10.64
C LEU A 341 -4.32 -13.71 10.79
N LEU A 342 -4.35 -12.99 11.93
CA LEU A 342 -5.31 -11.89 12.13
C LEU A 342 -5.05 -10.73 11.16
N ALA A 343 -3.80 -10.40 10.85
CA ALA A 343 -3.47 -9.40 9.84
C ALA A 343 -3.89 -9.85 8.42
N LEU A 344 -3.65 -11.11 8.05
CA LEU A 344 -4.05 -11.66 6.76
C LEU A 344 -5.58 -11.74 6.62
N LEU A 345 -6.30 -12.09 7.69
CA LEU A 345 -7.76 -12.03 7.72
C LEU A 345 -8.28 -10.60 7.53
N GLN A 346 -7.56 -9.58 8.02
CA GLN A 346 -7.92 -8.20 7.74
C GLN A 346 -7.70 -7.83 6.26
N ASP A 347 -6.67 -8.32 5.59
CA ASP A 347 -6.52 -8.10 4.15
C ASP A 347 -7.64 -8.77 3.35
N ASP A 348 -8.02 -9.98 3.76
CA ASP A 348 -9.19 -10.65 3.20
C ASP A 348 -10.47 -9.84 3.46
N ALA A 349 -10.60 -9.22 4.63
CA ALA A 349 -11.72 -8.35 5.00
C ALA A 349 -11.76 -7.06 4.16
N LYS A 350 -10.60 -6.47 3.81
CA LYS A 350 -10.53 -5.31 2.90
C LYS A 350 -11.11 -5.69 1.53
N ASN A 351 -10.64 -6.79 0.93
CA ASN A 351 -11.18 -7.29 -0.33
C ASN A 351 -12.67 -7.64 -0.23
N GLN A 352 -13.09 -8.33 0.84
CA GLN A 352 -14.49 -8.69 1.02
C GLN A 352 -15.39 -7.46 1.17
N SER A 353 -14.92 -6.42 1.87
CA SER A 353 -15.66 -5.16 2.00
C SER A 353 -15.90 -4.50 0.63
N SER A 354 -14.85 -4.48 -0.20
CA SER A 354 -14.94 -4.00 -1.59
C SER A 354 -16.00 -4.78 -2.38
N TYR A 355 -15.91 -6.11 -2.35
CA TYR A 355 -16.78 -7.01 -3.10
C TYR A 355 -18.24 -6.91 -2.68
N LEU A 356 -18.53 -6.96 -1.38
CA LEU A 356 -19.91 -6.84 -0.87
C LEU A 356 -20.48 -5.45 -1.14
N THR A 357 -19.69 -4.39 -0.96
CA THR A 357 -20.17 -3.01 -1.12
C THR A 357 -20.45 -2.67 -2.58
N TRP A 358 -19.50 -2.95 -3.48
CA TRP A 358 -19.56 -2.48 -4.88
C TRP A 358 -19.97 -3.57 -5.87
N GLY A 359 -19.71 -4.84 -5.56
CA GLY A 359 -20.14 -5.97 -6.39
C GLY A 359 -21.56 -6.42 -6.10
N GLU A 360 -21.93 -6.50 -4.82
CA GLU A 360 -23.24 -7.03 -4.40
C GLU A 360 -24.22 -5.96 -3.90
N GLY A 361 -23.76 -4.73 -3.66
CA GLY A 361 -24.61 -3.65 -3.13
C GLY A 361 -25.11 -3.89 -1.71
N THR A 362 -24.38 -4.69 -0.92
CA THR A 362 -24.76 -5.08 0.44
C THR A 362 -24.83 -3.87 1.38
N PRO A 363 -25.85 -3.78 2.27
CA PRO A 363 -25.93 -2.72 3.27
C PRO A 363 -24.70 -2.67 4.20
N GLN A 364 -24.26 -1.47 4.60
CA GLN A 364 -23.06 -1.29 5.44
C GLN A 364 -23.09 -2.13 6.71
N THR A 365 -24.24 -2.17 7.39
CA THR A 365 -24.40 -2.91 8.65
C THR A 365 -24.17 -4.41 8.46
N GLU A 366 -24.56 -4.97 7.32
CA GLU A 366 -24.35 -6.37 6.99
C GLU A 366 -22.90 -6.64 6.56
N VAL A 367 -22.28 -5.71 5.81
CA VAL A 367 -20.84 -5.77 5.52
C VAL A 367 -20.06 -5.77 6.83
N ALA A 368 -20.29 -4.79 7.71
CA ALA A 368 -19.62 -4.67 9.01
C ALA A 368 -19.77 -5.95 9.85
N ARG A 369 -21.00 -6.48 9.96
CA ARG A 369 -21.26 -7.73 10.67
C ARG A 369 -20.45 -8.88 10.08
N THR A 370 -20.43 -9.03 8.75
CA THR A 370 -19.68 -10.09 8.06
C THR A 370 -18.18 -9.98 8.33
N LEU A 371 -17.60 -8.78 8.23
CA LEU A 371 -16.18 -8.58 8.51
C LEU A 371 -15.83 -8.95 9.96
N TRP A 372 -16.63 -8.49 10.92
CA TRP A 372 -16.43 -8.81 12.33
C TRP A 372 -16.56 -10.32 12.60
N THR A 373 -17.64 -10.96 12.13
CA THR A 373 -17.91 -12.37 12.47
C THR A 373 -17.06 -13.36 11.71
N ASP A 374 -16.81 -13.12 10.42
CA ASP A 374 -16.15 -14.11 9.56
C ASP A 374 -14.65 -13.87 9.41
N TYR A 375 -14.20 -12.61 9.53
CA TYR A 375 -12.81 -12.21 9.34
C TYR A 375 -12.12 -11.75 10.62
N LEU A 376 -12.80 -11.81 11.78
CA LEU A 376 -12.22 -11.54 13.10
C LEU A 376 -11.57 -10.15 13.24
N VAL A 377 -11.98 -9.19 12.41
CA VAL A 377 -11.55 -7.79 12.56
C VAL A 377 -12.32 -7.16 13.73
N SER A 378 -11.68 -6.23 14.44
CA SER A 378 -12.33 -5.54 15.56
C SER A 378 -13.55 -4.74 15.08
N PRO A 379 -14.51 -4.41 15.97
CA PRO A 379 -15.67 -3.59 15.62
C PRO A 379 -15.31 -2.25 14.97
N GLU A 380 -14.27 -1.57 15.45
CA GLU A 380 -13.79 -0.29 14.91
C GLU A 380 -13.23 -0.47 13.49
N ARG A 381 -12.49 -1.55 13.24
CA ARG A 381 -11.99 -1.88 11.90
C ARG A 381 -13.14 -2.28 10.97
N ALA A 382 -14.13 -3.04 11.45
CA ALA A 382 -15.31 -3.40 10.67
C ALA A 382 -16.10 -2.17 10.24
N ASP A 383 -16.30 -1.19 11.13
CA ASP A 383 -16.96 0.07 10.81
C ASP A 383 -16.18 0.88 9.77
N LYS A 384 -14.87 1.06 9.98
CA LYS A 384 -13.99 1.76 9.02
C LYS A 384 -14.02 1.10 7.64
N LEU A 385 -13.85 -0.22 7.57
CA LEU A 385 -13.76 -0.97 6.32
C LEU A 385 -15.10 -1.02 5.58
N SER A 386 -16.23 -1.16 6.27
CA SER A 386 -17.57 -1.16 5.65
C SER A 386 -18.09 0.25 5.32
N GLY A 387 -17.58 1.27 6.01
CA GLY A 387 -17.97 2.67 5.88
C GLY A 387 -16.97 3.48 5.07
N ALA A 388 -16.21 4.34 5.75
CA ALA A 388 -15.39 5.39 5.13
C ALA A 388 -14.39 4.85 4.10
N TRP A 389 -13.82 3.65 4.28
CA TRP A 389 -12.91 3.04 3.31
C TRP A 389 -13.65 2.26 2.22
N GLY A 390 -14.53 1.33 2.62
CA GLY A 390 -15.24 0.46 1.68
C GLY A 390 -16.15 1.22 0.73
N ARG A 391 -16.79 2.30 1.19
CA ARG A 391 -17.68 3.14 0.37
C ARG A 391 -16.94 4.28 -0.33
N HIS A 392 -15.65 4.47 -0.09
CA HIS A 392 -14.90 5.48 -0.82
C HIS A 392 -14.81 5.05 -2.30
N PRO A 393 -15.19 5.92 -3.27
CA PRO A 393 -15.19 5.59 -4.69
C PRO A 393 -13.89 5.00 -5.22
N LEU A 394 -12.75 5.55 -4.81
CA LEU A 394 -11.43 5.06 -5.18
C LEU A 394 -10.93 3.90 -4.30
N LEU A 395 -10.71 4.13 -3.00
CA LEU A 395 -10.16 3.10 -2.09
C LEU A 395 -10.99 1.82 -2.11
N GLY A 396 -12.31 1.94 -2.04
CA GLY A 396 -13.25 0.81 -2.00
C GLY A 396 -13.28 0.00 -3.28
N ARG A 397 -13.00 0.59 -4.45
CA ARG A 397 -13.05 -0.12 -5.75
C ARG A 397 -11.67 -0.52 -6.29
N MET A 398 -10.59 0.13 -5.85
CA MET A 398 -9.23 -0.11 -6.38
C MET A 398 -8.22 -0.52 -5.31
N TYR A 399 -8.19 0.12 -4.13
CA TYR A 399 -7.12 -0.14 -3.16
C TYR A 399 -7.39 -1.34 -2.27
N LEU A 400 -8.61 -1.46 -1.73
CA LEU A 400 -8.92 -2.56 -0.81
C LEU A 400 -8.70 -3.96 -1.42
N PRO A 401 -9.05 -4.22 -2.70
CA PRO A 401 -8.72 -5.49 -3.36
C PRO A 401 -7.21 -5.73 -3.53
N ALA A 402 -6.42 -4.66 -3.66
CA ALA A 402 -4.99 -4.74 -3.94
C ALA A 402 -4.20 -5.47 -2.84
N TYR A 403 -4.60 -5.29 -1.58
CA TYR A 403 -3.98 -5.98 -0.43
C TYR A 403 -4.01 -7.49 -0.59
N ARG A 404 -5.19 -8.09 -0.73
CA ARG A 404 -5.34 -9.55 -0.87
C ARG A 404 -4.67 -10.06 -2.13
N ALA A 405 -4.84 -9.35 -3.26
CA ALA A 405 -4.24 -9.74 -4.54
C ALA A 405 -2.70 -9.81 -4.41
N GLY A 406 -2.10 -8.75 -3.88
CA GLY A 406 -0.67 -8.67 -3.58
C GLY A 406 -0.18 -9.76 -2.66
N THR A 407 -0.83 -9.90 -1.50
CA THR A 407 -0.48 -10.89 -0.47
C THR A 407 -0.44 -12.29 -1.05
N ARG A 408 -1.45 -12.66 -1.84
CA ARG A 408 -1.53 -13.98 -2.51
C ARG A 408 -0.46 -14.15 -3.58
N LYS A 409 -0.24 -13.14 -4.43
CA LYS A 409 0.79 -13.22 -5.47
C LYS A 409 2.17 -13.39 -4.87
N VAL A 410 2.57 -12.60 -3.88
CA VAL A 410 3.89 -12.73 -3.26
C VAL A 410 4.05 -14.05 -2.49
N ALA A 411 2.99 -14.53 -1.81
CA ALA A 411 3.01 -15.84 -1.19
C ALA A 411 3.17 -16.98 -2.23
N GLU A 412 2.50 -16.89 -3.37
CA GLU A 412 2.66 -17.81 -4.50
C GLU A 412 4.11 -17.83 -4.98
N LEU A 413 4.69 -16.66 -5.28
CA LEU A 413 6.08 -16.55 -5.74
C LEU A 413 7.07 -17.18 -4.75
N ARG A 414 6.89 -16.93 -3.45
CA ARG A 414 7.72 -17.49 -2.37
C ARG A 414 7.62 -19.02 -2.25
N SER A 415 6.50 -19.61 -2.65
CA SER A 415 6.33 -21.07 -2.64
C SER A 415 6.90 -21.74 -3.91
N LYS A 416 6.98 -21.00 -5.02
CA LYS A 416 7.42 -21.51 -6.32
C LYS A 416 8.92 -21.32 -6.59
N TYR A 417 9.51 -20.24 -6.11
CA TYR A 417 10.89 -19.84 -6.43
C TYR A 417 11.76 -19.72 -5.18
N THR A 418 13.08 -19.92 -5.33
CA THR A 418 14.03 -19.74 -4.22
C THR A 418 14.28 -18.25 -3.94
N PRO A 419 14.70 -17.88 -2.71
CA PRO A 419 14.99 -16.49 -2.34
C PRO A 419 15.93 -15.74 -3.30
N GLU A 420 16.94 -16.41 -3.84
CA GLU A 420 17.90 -15.83 -4.80
C GLU A 420 17.24 -15.40 -6.12
N VAL A 421 16.11 -16.03 -6.48
CA VAL A 421 15.38 -15.75 -7.71
C VAL A 421 14.38 -14.62 -7.51
N PHE A 422 13.52 -14.73 -6.49
CA PHE A 422 12.39 -13.81 -6.34
C PHE A 422 12.71 -12.53 -5.55
N LEU A 423 13.59 -12.56 -4.54
CA LEU A 423 13.86 -11.36 -3.73
C LEU A 423 14.44 -10.20 -4.55
N PRO A 424 15.41 -10.41 -5.47
CA PRO A 424 15.87 -9.33 -6.34
C PRO A 424 14.76 -8.75 -7.23
N ALA A 425 13.77 -9.55 -7.64
CA ALA A 425 12.65 -9.05 -8.45
C ALA A 425 11.68 -8.22 -7.61
N LEU A 426 11.33 -8.67 -6.39
CA LEU A 426 10.44 -7.93 -5.48
C LEU A 426 10.98 -6.54 -5.16
N TYR A 427 12.29 -6.42 -4.95
CA TYR A 427 12.95 -5.16 -4.60
C TYR A 427 13.46 -4.34 -5.80
N GLY A 428 12.98 -4.64 -7.01
CA GLY A 428 13.26 -3.87 -8.23
C GLY A 428 14.68 -4.02 -8.79
N ALA A 429 15.52 -4.88 -8.21
CA ALA A 429 16.91 -5.06 -8.63
C ALA A 429 17.06 -5.74 -10.01
N LYS A 430 15.99 -6.37 -10.51
CA LYS A 430 15.88 -6.93 -11.86
C LYS A 430 15.10 -6.04 -12.85
N GLY A 431 14.81 -4.80 -12.44
CA GLY A 431 13.93 -3.87 -13.16
C GLY A 431 12.58 -3.70 -12.46
N LEU A 432 11.92 -2.59 -12.76
CA LEU A 432 10.63 -2.26 -12.17
C LEU A 432 9.52 -3.12 -12.78
N VAL A 433 8.71 -3.71 -11.91
CA VAL A 433 7.58 -4.56 -12.26
C VAL A 433 6.40 -4.26 -11.33
N ASP A 434 5.25 -4.78 -11.72
CA ASP A 434 4.01 -4.74 -10.96
C ASP A 434 3.44 -6.15 -10.76
N ILE A 435 2.30 -6.25 -10.08
CA ILE A 435 1.66 -7.54 -9.76
C ILE A 435 1.37 -8.41 -10.99
N THR A 436 1.25 -7.81 -12.18
CA THR A 436 0.90 -8.50 -13.44
C THR A 436 2.12 -8.85 -14.29
N THR A 437 3.25 -8.20 -14.05
CA THR A 437 4.47 -8.34 -14.87
C THR A 437 5.60 -9.07 -14.15
N ILE A 438 5.55 -9.17 -12.81
CA ILE A 438 6.63 -9.77 -12.01
C ILE A 438 7.01 -11.19 -12.41
N GLU A 439 6.05 -12.05 -12.78
CA GLU A 439 6.35 -13.44 -13.17
C GLU A 439 7.19 -13.55 -14.46
N LYS A 440 7.19 -12.52 -15.30
CA LYS A 440 8.02 -12.48 -16.51
C LYS A 440 9.52 -12.29 -16.20
N LEU A 441 9.88 -11.94 -14.96
CA LEU A 441 11.26 -11.82 -14.47
C LEU A 441 11.78 -13.08 -13.74
N LEU A 442 10.93 -14.07 -13.49
CA LEU A 442 11.18 -15.19 -12.59
C LEU A 442 11.36 -16.54 -13.29
#